data_AF-A0A564Y8U2-F1
#
_entry.id   AF-A0A564Y8U2-F1
#
_cell.length_a   1.000
_cell.length_b   1.000
_cell.length_c   1.000
_cell.angle_alpha   90.00
_cell.angle_beta   90.00
_cell.angle_gamma   90.00
#
_symmetry.space_group_name_H-M   'P 1'
#
loop_
_entity.id
_entity.type
_entity.pdbx_description
1 polymer ?
#
loop_
_entity_poly.entity_id
_entity_poly.type
_entity_poly.pdbx_seq_one_letter_code
_entity_poly.pdbx_strand_id
1 'polypeptide(L)'
;MATLSPADVNYEETLSTLRYADRAKQIVCKAVINEDPNARMIRELKLEVEHLRSLLRLEKGVVVTDTSEVPVKMDTSLELREYEIRIEELRASEKLLAELNETLEMKLQKTEALRAQREQELRGMGIALHANGVLT
;
A
#
# COMPACT_ATOMS: atom_id res chain seq x y z
N MET A 1 -6.06 -21.53 12.47
CA MET A 1 -5.44 -22.81 12.92
C MET A 1 -5.84 -22.98 14.38
N ALA A 2 -6.37 -24.13 14.79
CA ALA A 2 -6.69 -24.40 16.19
C ALA A 2 -5.69 -25.43 16.74
N THR A 3 -4.99 -25.09 17.82
CA THR A 3 -4.01 -25.98 18.45
C THR A 3 -4.65 -26.66 19.65
N LEU A 4 -4.56 -28.00 19.72
CA LEU A 4 -5.21 -28.82 20.73
C LEU A 4 -4.20 -29.75 21.39
N SER A 5 -4.47 -30.15 22.63
CA SER A 5 -3.70 -31.16 23.34
C SER A 5 -4.49 -32.47 23.40
N PRO A 6 -3.88 -33.64 23.11
CA PRO A 6 -4.59 -34.91 23.13
C PRO A 6 -4.78 -35.49 24.54
N ALA A 7 -4.27 -34.83 25.59
CA ALA A 7 -4.36 -35.32 26.96
C ALA A 7 -5.76 -35.06 27.56
N ASP A 8 -6.32 -36.07 28.22
CA ASP A 8 -7.68 -36.03 28.79
C ASP A 8 -7.86 -34.94 29.85
N VAL A 9 -6.78 -34.57 30.55
CA VAL A 9 -6.76 -33.48 31.53
C VAL A 9 -7.13 -32.11 30.93
N ASN A 10 -6.95 -31.96 29.61
CA ASN A 10 -7.21 -30.72 28.88
C ASN A 10 -8.53 -30.77 28.08
N TYR A 11 -9.42 -31.72 28.38
CA TYR A 11 -10.64 -31.95 27.62
C TYR A 11 -11.55 -30.71 27.55
N GLU A 12 -11.73 -29.99 28.64
CA GLU A 12 -12.59 -28.79 28.70
C GLU A 12 -12.05 -27.64 27.83
N GLU A 13 -10.74 -27.37 27.90
CA GLU A 13 -10.07 -26.35 27.09
C GLU A 13 -10.07 -26.72 25.59
N THR A 14 -9.84 -28.00 25.31
CA THR A 14 -9.89 -28.56 23.94
C THR A 14 -11.29 -28.41 23.35
N LEU A 15 -12.34 -28.74 24.12
CA LEU A 15 -13.73 -28.58 23.69
C LEU A 15 -14.10 -27.11 23.46
N SER A 16 -13.65 -26.21 24.34
CA SER A 16 -13.87 -24.76 24.20
C SER A 16 -13.20 -24.22 22.93
N THR A 17 -11.98 -24.67 22.64
CA THR A 17 -11.25 -24.31 21.41
C THR A 17 -11.95 -24.82 20.16
N LEU A 18 -12.42 -26.07 20.16
CA LEU A 18 -13.18 -26.65 19.04
C LEU A 18 -14.50 -25.91 18.79
N ARG A 19 -15.24 -25.58 19.86
CA ARG A 19 -16.48 -24.79 19.76
C ARG A 19 -16.22 -23.40 19.18
N TYR A 20 -15.11 -22.77 19.55
CA TYR A 20 -14.70 -21.49 18.96
C TYR A 20 -14.35 -21.64 17.48
N ALA A 21 -13.60 -22.68 17.11
CA ALA A 21 -13.24 -22.96 15.73
C ALA A 21 -14.48 -23.20 14.84
N ASP A 22 -15.49 -23.90 15.35
CA ASP A 22 -16.75 -24.12 14.63
C ASP A 22 -17.54 -22.82 14.41
N ARG A 23 -17.61 -21.95 15.41
CA ARG A 23 -18.18 -20.59 15.23
C ARG A 23 -17.37 -19.75 14.25
N ALA A 24 -16.03 -19.81 14.32
CA ALA A 24 -15.16 -19.07 13.42
C ALA A 24 -15.32 -19.51 11.96
N LYS A 25 -15.59 -20.80 11.70
CA LYS A 25 -15.89 -21.33 10.37
C LYS A 25 -17.14 -20.70 9.74
N GLN A 26 -18.10 -20.24 10.55
CA GLN A 26 -19.35 -19.64 10.08
C GLN A 26 -19.17 -18.17 9.65
N ILE A 27 -18.01 -17.55 9.91
CA ILE A 27 -17.75 -16.17 9.55
C ILE A 27 -17.50 -16.08 8.04
N VAL A 28 -18.33 -15.31 7.34
CA VAL A 28 -18.19 -15.07 5.89
C VAL A 28 -17.22 -13.92 5.65
N CYS A 29 -16.10 -14.20 4.99
CA CYS A 29 -15.13 -13.19 4.60
C CYS A 29 -15.41 -12.70 3.17
N LYS A 30 -15.54 -11.37 2.99
CA LYS A 30 -15.54 -10.74 1.67
C LYS A 30 -14.15 -10.21 1.36
N ALA A 31 -13.35 -10.99 0.63
CA ALA A 31 -12.04 -10.53 0.16
C ALA A 31 -12.22 -9.52 -0.97
N VAL A 32 -11.66 -8.33 -0.81
CA VAL A 32 -11.59 -7.28 -1.83
C VAL A 32 -10.11 -7.01 -2.11
N ILE A 33 -9.76 -6.86 -3.38
CA ILE A 33 -8.41 -6.45 -3.77
C ILE A 33 -8.22 -5.01 -3.29
N ASN A 34 -7.28 -4.80 -2.37
CA ASN A 34 -6.96 -3.46 -1.90
C ASN A 34 -6.11 -2.77 -2.97
N GLU A 35 -6.78 -2.05 -3.88
CA GLU A 35 -6.12 -1.15 -4.81
C GLU A 35 -5.76 0.15 -4.08
N ASP A 36 -4.54 0.65 -4.26
CA ASP A 36 -4.16 1.95 -3.73
C ASP A 36 -5.13 3.02 -4.27
N PRO A 37 -5.65 3.93 -3.42
CA PRO A 37 -6.61 4.94 -3.84
C PRO A 37 -6.04 5.81 -4.98
N ASN A 38 -4.73 6.05 -4.96
CA ASN A 38 -4.01 6.76 -6.01
C ASN A 38 -3.95 5.96 -7.31
N ALA A 39 -3.69 4.66 -7.25
CA ALA A 39 -3.66 3.79 -8.44
C ALA A 39 -5.05 3.70 -9.10
N ARG A 40 -6.11 3.62 -8.28
CA ARG A 40 -7.50 3.67 -8.77
C ARG A 40 -7.80 5.00 -9.47
N MET A 41 -7.46 6.12 -8.81
CA MET A 41 -7.65 7.47 -9.36
C MET A 41 -6.93 7.66 -10.69
N ILE A 42 -5.65 7.27 -10.77
CA ILE A 42 -4.85 7.38 -12.00
C ILE A 42 -5.46 6.54 -13.14
N ARG A 43 -5.99 5.35 -12.85
CA ARG A 43 -6.65 4.49 -13.84
C ARG A 43 -7.91 5.15 -14.40
N GLU A 44 -8.78 5.65 -13.53
CA GLU A 44 -10.01 6.35 -13.93
C GLU A 44 -9.70 7.59 -14.76
N LEU A 45 -8.76 8.42 -14.32
CA LEU A 45 -8.34 9.61 -15.05
C LEU A 45 -7.78 9.28 -16.44
N LYS A 46 -6.96 8.22 -16.56
CA LYS A 46 -6.42 7.79 -17.86
C LYS A 46 -7.52 7.33 -18.82
N LEU A 47 -8.51 6.60 -18.32
CA LEU A 47 -9.66 6.16 -19.13
C LEU A 47 -10.52 7.34 -19.59
N GLU A 48 -10.76 8.32 -18.72
CA GLU A 48 -11.52 9.52 -19.07
C GLU A 48 -10.78 10.35 -20.13
N VAL A 49 -9.47 10.54 -19.97
CA VAL A 49 -8.64 11.22 -20.97
C VAL A 49 -8.69 10.50 -22.32
N GLU A 50 -8.64 9.16 -22.33
CA GLU A 50 -8.75 8.38 -23.56
C GLU A 50 -10.14 8.52 -24.21
N HIS A 51 -11.20 8.47 -23.41
CA HIS A 51 -12.57 8.65 -23.88
C HIS A 51 -12.78 10.04 -24.52
N LEU A 52 -12.35 11.10 -23.84
CA LEU A 52 -12.41 12.48 -24.34
C LEU A 52 -11.54 12.66 -25.58
N ARG A 53 -10.33 12.08 -25.61
CA ARG A 53 -9.46 12.08 -26.80
C ARG A 53 -10.13 11.36 -27.97
N SER A 54 -10.85 10.26 -27.73
CA SER A 54 -11.61 9.55 -28.76
C SER A 54 -12.77 10.39 -29.30
N LEU A 55 -13.55 11.03 -28.42
CA LEU A 55 -14.63 11.93 -28.83
C LEU A 55 -14.09 13.10 -29.67
N LEU A 56 -13.03 13.78 -29.20
CA LEU A 56 -12.41 14.89 -29.92
C LEU A 56 -11.81 14.47 -31.26
N ARG A 57 -11.24 13.25 -31.35
CA ARG A 57 -10.78 12.69 -32.62
C ARG A 57 -11.93 12.45 -33.60
N LEU A 58 -13.06 11.94 -33.11
CA LEU A 58 -14.25 11.67 -33.90
C LEU A 58 -14.93 12.96 -34.38
N GLU A 59 -14.96 13.98 -33.52
CA GLU A 59 -15.70 15.22 -33.74
C GLU A 59 -14.89 16.28 -34.50
N LYS A 60 -13.54 16.29 -34.39
CA LYS A 60 -12.68 17.32 -34.99
C LYS A 60 -11.60 16.83 -35.96
N GLY A 61 -11.33 15.53 -36.11
CA GLY A 61 -10.28 15.06 -37.03
C GLY A 61 -8.86 15.60 -36.71
N VAL A 62 -8.65 16.13 -35.49
CA VAL A 62 -7.37 16.69 -35.04
C VAL A 62 -6.55 15.57 -34.40
N VAL A 63 -5.37 15.31 -34.96
CA VAL A 63 -4.36 14.42 -34.37
C VAL A 63 -3.65 15.21 -33.26
N VAL A 64 -4.06 15.01 -32.01
CA VAL A 64 -3.31 15.49 -30.85
C VAL A 64 -2.15 14.52 -30.61
N THR A 65 -0.93 14.93 -31.00
CA THR A 65 0.33 14.30 -30.61
C THR A 65 0.77 14.85 -29.24
N ASP A 66 1.46 14.05 -28.42
CA ASP A 66 1.85 14.37 -27.03
C ASP A 66 2.90 15.51 -26.87
N THR A 67 3.00 16.40 -27.85
CA THR A 67 3.84 17.59 -27.83
C THR A 67 3.04 18.78 -27.28
N SER A 68 3.08 18.95 -25.96
CA SER A 68 3.36 20.20 -25.23
C SER A 68 2.87 21.57 -25.77
N GLU A 69 1.85 21.70 -26.60
CA GLU A 69 1.30 23.01 -26.95
C GLU A 69 -0.22 22.93 -27.11
N VAL A 70 -0.93 23.30 -26.04
CA VAL A 70 -2.36 23.61 -26.12
C VAL A 70 -2.52 25.12 -25.97
N PRO A 71 -2.81 25.88 -27.04
CA PRO A 71 -3.20 27.28 -26.91
C PRO A 71 -4.70 27.32 -26.64
N VAL A 72 -5.11 27.20 -25.37
CA VAL A 72 -6.50 27.50 -24.99
C VAL A 72 -6.52 28.88 -24.37
N LYS A 73 -7.12 29.83 -25.09
CA LYS A 73 -7.54 31.11 -24.52
C LYS A 73 -8.55 30.78 -23.41
N MET A 74 -8.13 30.88 -22.15
CA MET A 74 -8.92 30.52 -20.98
C MET A 74 -9.73 31.72 -20.50
N ASP A 75 -11.01 31.76 -20.89
CA ASP A 75 -12.02 32.58 -20.23
C ASP A 75 -12.83 31.67 -19.28
N THR A 76 -12.57 31.77 -17.98
CA THR A 76 -13.53 31.55 -16.85
C THR A 76 -12.74 31.53 -15.53
N SER A 77 -12.92 32.55 -14.68
CA SER A 77 -12.21 32.64 -13.39
C SER A 77 -12.57 31.55 -12.38
N LEU A 78 -13.53 30.66 -12.71
CA LEU A 78 -13.96 29.54 -11.88
C LEU A 78 -13.06 28.32 -12.08
N GLU A 79 -12.67 28.01 -13.32
CA GLU A 79 -11.76 26.90 -13.61
C GLU A 79 -10.38 27.14 -12.98
N LEU A 80 -9.85 28.36 -13.04
CA LEU A 80 -8.60 28.73 -12.37
C LEU A 80 -8.62 28.43 -10.86
N ARG A 81 -9.78 28.64 -10.22
CA ARG A 81 -9.92 28.39 -8.78
C ARG A 81 -9.99 26.90 -8.46
N GLU A 82 -10.61 26.10 -9.32
CA GLU A 82 -10.58 24.64 -9.21
C GLU A 82 -9.16 24.08 -9.44
N TYR A 83 -8.39 24.66 -10.38
CA TYR A 83 -6.98 24.34 -10.58
C TYR A 83 -6.12 24.68 -9.36
N GLU A 84 -6.33 25.84 -8.73
CA GLU A 84 -5.64 26.23 -7.50
C GLU A 84 -5.91 25.25 -6.36
N ILE A 85 -7.18 24.89 -6.13
CA ILE A 85 -7.57 23.90 -5.10
C ILE A 85 -6.90 22.55 -5.36
N ARG A 86 -6.91 22.09 -6.61
CA ARG A 86 -6.32 20.79 -6.99
C ARG A 86 -4.79 20.77 -6.87
N ILE A 87 -4.13 21.90 -7.13
CA ILE A 87 -2.68 22.06 -6.88
C ILE A 87 -2.39 22.00 -5.37
N GLU A 88 -3.24 22.59 -4.53
CA GLU A 88 -3.08 22.59 -3.08
C GLU A 88 -3.30 21.19 -2.48
N GLU A 89 -4.29 20.45 -2.98
CA GLU A 89 -4.50 19.02 -2.66
C GLU A 89 -3.29 18.15 -3.03
N LEU A 90 -2.71 18.35 -4.22
CA LEU A 90 -1.52 17.64 -4.65
C LEU A 90 -0.33 17.92 -3.72
N ARG A 91 -0.09 19.19 -3.37
CA ARG A 91 0.98 19.58 -2.43
C ARG A 91 0.78 18.94 -1.05
N ALA A 92 -0.46 18.88 -0.56
CA ALA A 92 -0.77 18.22 0.71
C ALA A 92 -0.48 16.71 0.65
N SER A 93 -0.83 16.05 -0.46
CA SER A 93 -0.52 14.63 -0.69
C SER A 93 0.99 14.38 -0.79
N GLU A 94 1.72 15.22 -1.52
CA GLU A 94 3.19 15.12 -1.65
C GLU A 94 3.89 15.26 -0.30
N LYS A 95 3.43 16.20 0.53
CA LYS A 95 3.95 16.37 1.89
C LYS A 95 3.71 15.13 2.76
N LEU A 96 2.50 14.56 2.71
CA LEU A 96 2.15 13.35 3.46
C LEU A 96 2.96 12.13 2.99
N LEU A 97 3.22 12.03 1.69
CA LEU A 97 4.13 11.03 1.10
C LEU A 97 5.57 11.19 1.61
N ALA A 98 6.09 12.43 1.66
CA ALA A 98 7.43 12.70 2.17
C ALA A 98 7.56 12.32 3.67
N GLU A 99 6.58 12.70 4.49
CA GLU A 99 6.54 12.33 5.91
C GLU A 99 6.46 10.81 6.11
N LEU A 100 5.68 10.11 5.27
CA LEU A 100 5.60 8.66 5.31
C LEU A 100 6.92 7.98 4.90
N ASN A 101 7.60 8.50 3.87
CA ASN A 101 8.89 7.99 3.42
C ASN A 101 9.97 8.17 4.49
N GLU A 102 10.06 9.34 5.11
CA GLU A 102 10.95 9.59 6.24
C GLU A 102 10.66 8.62 7.40
N THR A 103 9.38 8.36 7.67
CA THR A 103 8.97 7.38 8.69
C THR A 103 9.42 5.95 8.37
N LEU A 104 9.42 5.56 7.08
CA LEU A 104 9.91 4.25 6.65
C LEU A 104 11.43 4.15 6.74
N GLU A 105 12.15 5.20 6.37
CA GLU A 105 13.61 5.27 6.50
C GLU A 105 14.05 5.14 7.97
N MET A 106 13.41 5.89 8.88
CA MET A 106 13.66 5.76 10.31
C MET A 106 13.37 4.33 10.82
N LYS A 107 12.27 3.71 10.36
CA LYS A 107 11.95 2.32 10.71
C LYS A 107 13.02 1.36 10.20
N LEU A 108 13.51 1.55 8.98
CA LEU A 108 14.56 0.73 8.37
C LEU A 108 15.85 0.83 9.19
N GLN A 109 16.32 2.05 9.48
CA GLN A 109 17.51 2.28 10.31
C GLN A 109 17.37 1.62 11.69
N LYS A 110 16.20 1.76 12.34
CA LYS A 110 15.94 1.14 13.64
C LYS A 110 16.00 -0.40 13.57
N THR A 111 15.47 -1.00 12.51
CA THR A 111 15.55 -2.46 12.33
C THR A 111 16.97 -2.95 12.08
N GLU A 112 17.76 -2.20 11.31
CA GLU A 112 19.18 -2.51 11.06
C GLU A 112 20.02 -2.39 12.34
N ALA A 113 19.80 -1.34 13.13
CA ALA A 113 20.48 -1.17 14.40
C ALA A 113 20.20 -2.33 15.37
N LEU A 114 18.94 -2.75 15.47
CA LEU A 114 18.57 -3.90 16.31
C LEU A 114 19.17 -5.21 15.79
N ARG A 115 19.24 -5.39 14.46
CA ARG A 115 19.88 -6.56 13.84
C ARG A 115 21.37 -6.58 14.13
N ALA A 116 22.06 -5.45 13.97
CA ALA A 116 23.48 -5.31 14.26
C ALA A 116 23.78 -5.56 15.75
N GLN A 117 22.94 -5.04 16.65
CA GLN A 117 23.06 -5.30 18.08
C GLN A 117 22.94 -6.80 18.40
N ARG A 118 21.91 -7.46 17.87
CA ARG A 118 21.71 -8.92 18.06
C ARG A 118 22.89 -9.72 17.50
N GLU A 119 23.40 -9.33 16.35
CA GLU A 119 24.57 -9.99 15.74
C GLU A 119 25.83 -9.81 16.59
N GLN A 120 26.02 -8.62 17.18
CA GLN A 120 27.15 -8.34 18.08
C GLN A 120 27.04 -9.13 19.39
N GLU A 121 25.85 -9.22 19.99
CA GLU A 121 25.59 -10.03 21.18
C GLU A 121 25.87 -11.51 20.92
N LEU A 122 25.37 -12.05 19.81
CA LEU A 122 25.62 -13.45 19.41
C LEU A 122 27.09 -13.72 19.12
N ARG A 123 27.80 -12.78 18.46
CA ARG A 123 29.26 -12.85 18.27
C ARG A 123 30.01 -12.86 19.60
N GLY A 124 29.60 -12.01 20.55
CA GLY A 124 30.18 -11.97 21.90
C GLY A 124 29.96 -13.26 22.70
N MET A 125 28.85 -13.96 22.45
CA MET A 125 28.55 -15.27 23.01
C MET A 125 29.27 -16.43 22.27
N GLY A 126 30.07 -16.14 21.24
CA GLY A 126 30.80 -17.15 20.46
C GLY A 126 29.95 -17.93 19.46
N ILE A 127 28.73 -17.47 19.18
CA ILE A 127 27.78 -18.11 18.26
C ILE A 127 28.00 -17.54 16.85
N ALA A 128 28.78 -18.24 16.03
CA ALA A 128 29.10 -17.81 14.66
C ALA A 128 27.95 -18.12 13.69
N LEU A 129 27.09 -17.15 13.40
CA LEU A 129 26.14 -17.23 12.28
C LEU A 129 26.91 -17.10 10.96
N HIS A 130 27.20 -18.23 10.31
CA HIS A 130 27.61 -18.21 8.91
C HIS A 130 26.38 -17.87 8.03
N ALA A 131 26.61 -17.34 6.83
CA ALA A 131 25.58 -16.85 5.89
C ALA A 131 24.45 -17.84 5.57
N ASN A 132 24.60 -19.13 5.93
CA ASN A 132 23.64 -20.21 5.69
C ASN A 132 22.81 -20.61 6.91
N GLY A 133 22.91 -19.90 8.05
CA GLY A 133 22.02 -20.10 9.21
C GLY A 133 22.21 -21.41 9.99
N VAL A 134 23.30 -22.15 9.76
CA VAL A 134 23.63 -23.36 10.53
C VAL A 134 24.64 -23.03 11.64
N LEU A 135 24.31 -23.45 12.86
CA LEU A 135 25.15 -23.35 14.05
C LEU A 135 26.13 -24.55 14.08
N THR A 136 27.42 -24.30 14.32
CA THR A 136 28.42 -25.33 14.68
C THR A 136 28.59 -25.42 16.17
#